data_AF-A0A1W9X0A5-F1
#
_entry.id   AF-A0A1W9X0A5-F1
#
_cell.length_a   1.000
_cell.length_b   1.000
_cell.length_c   1.000
_cell.angle_alpha   90.00
_cell.angle_beta   90.00
_cell.angle_gamma   90.00
#
_symmetry.space_group_name_H-M   'P 1'
#
loop_
_entity.id
_entity.type
_entity.pdbx_description
1 polymer ?
#
loop_
_entity_poly.entity_id
_entity_poly.type
_entity_poly.pdbx_seq_one_letter_code
_entity_poly.pdbx_strand_id
1 'polypeptide(L)'
;NAFIHDQDMRLSWIYDVVLLARSLRVPEDWEVLQQRSVDWRARLALEHSLTLARIWGGLELPHEYADFSMWPRPTKTEIDGWYNATRRHERLSEYLSLHMSHASGRLEKLRFFIHLLFPSPDYMRVKYPPSKDGLLFLSYVRRWRRWLSRLLPAG
;
A
#
# COMPACT_ATOMS: atom_id res chain seq x y z
N ASN A 1 18.38 9.62 3.31
CA ASN A 1 16.98 9.88 2.90
C ASN A 1 16.03 9.17 3.85
N ALA A 2 15.74 9.79 4.99
CA ALA A 2 14.93 9.22 6.07
C ALA A 2 13.45 9.67 6.04
N PHE A 3 13.02 10.35 4.97
CA PHE A 3 11.69 11.02 4.89
C PHE A 3 10.89 10.64 3.64
N ILE A 4 11.01 9.39 3.15
CA ILE A 4 10.14 8.90 2.07
C ILE A 4 9.07 8.00 2.70
N HIS A 5 8.04 8.61 3.29
CA HIS A 5 6.83 7.96 3.81
C HIS A 5 5.77 7.75 2.71
N ASP A 6 6.17 7.28 1.52
CA ASP A 6 5.18 7.00 0.45
C ASP A 6 4.34 5.75 0.75
N GLN A 7 4.91 4.84 1.55
CA GLN A 7 4.39 3.50 1.83
C GLN A 7 3.75 3.38 3.23
N ASP A 8 3.90 4.39 4.09
CA ASP A 8 3.27 4.43 5.41
C ASP A 8 1.90 5.13 5.32
N MET A 9 0.97 4.80 6.23
CA MET A 9 -0.31 5.50 6.29
C MET A 9 -0.06 6.99 6.49
N ARG A 10 -0.57 7.82 5.57
CA ARG A 10 -0.37 9.27 5.62
C ARG A 10 -0.92 9.82 6.92
N LEU A 11 -0.21 10.77 7.52
CA LEU A 11 -0.67 11.43 8.74
C LEU A 11 -2.06 12.07 8.57
N SER A 12 -2.35 12.64 7.40
CA SER A 12 -3.69 13.16 7.08
C SER A 12 -4.77 12.07 7.19
N TRP A 13 -4.49 10.85 6.72
CA TRP A 13 -5.42 9.72 6.83
C TRP A 13 -5.58 9.25 8.28
N ILE A 14 -4.52 9.31 9.09
CA ILE A 14 -4.64 9.05 10.54
C ILE A 14 -5.64 10.04 11.16
N TYR A 15 -5.52 11.33 10.85
CA TYR A 15 -6.47 12.33 11.33
C TYR A 15 -7.90 12.10 10.82
N ASP A 16 -8.07 11.74 9.55
CA ASP A 16 -9.39 11.41 9.00
C ASP A 16 -10.02 10.23 9.76
N VAL A 17 -9.25 9.18 10.05
CA VAL A 17 -9.71 8.03 10.85
C VAL A 17 -10.12 8.47 12.26
N VAL A 18 -9.34 9.33 12.92
CA VAL A 18 -9.71 9.88 14.25
C VAL A 18 -11.02 10.63 14.19
N LEU A 19 -11.20 11.50 13.19
CA LEU A 19 -12.42 12.30 13.03
C LEU A 19 -13.64 11.42 12.74
N LEU A 20 -13.50 10.43 11.86
CA LEU A 20 -14.55 9.47 11.54
C LEU A 20 -14.89 8.59 12.76
N ALA A 21 -13.90 8.08 13.47
CA ALA A 21 -14.12 7.28 14.68
C ALA A 21 -14.85 8.08 15.78
N ARG A 22 -14.51 9.36 15.95
CA ARG A 22 -15.21 10.26 16.89
C ARG A 22 -16.64 10.61 16.47
N SER A 23 -17.00 10.38 15.20
CA SER A 23 -18.36 10.57 14.72
C SER A 23 -19.30 9.41 15.08
N LEU A 24 -18.76 8.27 15.50
CA LEU A 24 -19.51 7.10 15.99
C LEU A 24 -19.90 7.35 17.44
N ARG A 25 -21.12 7.86 17.64
CA ARG A 25 -21.58 8.41 18.93
C ARG A 25 -22.33 7.40 19.77
N VAL A 26 -22.94 6.41 19.14
CA VAL A 26 -23.82 5.43 19.78
C VAL A 26 -23.16 4.04 19.66
N PRO A 27 -23.25 3.15 20.65
CA PRO A 27 -22.60 1.83 20.58
C PRO A 27 -22.95 1.02 19.33
N GLU A 28 -24.17 1.16 18.82
CA GLU A 28 -24.64 0.50 17.61
C GLU A 28 -23.83 0.91 16.36
N ASP A 29 -23.27 2.12 16.34
CA ASP A 29 -22.39 2.56 15.24
C ASP A 29 -21.12 1.70 15.17
N TRP A 30 -20.58 1.32 16.33
CA TRP A 30 -19.39 0.47 16.44
C TRP A 30 -19.69 -0.99 16.11
N GLU A 31 -20.87 -1.48 16.49
CA GLU A 31 -21.35 -2.80 16.09
C GLU A 31 -21.49 -2.89 14.57
N VAL A 32 -22.14 -1.88 13.95
CA VAL A 32 -22.28 -1.80 12.48
C VAL A 32 -20.92 -1.71 11.79
N LEU A 33 -19.98 -0.92 12.34
CA LEU A 33 -18.62 -0.84 11.82
C LEU A 33 -17.92 -2.20 11.87
N GLN A 34 -17.99 -2.88 13.01
CA GLN A 34 -17.38 -4.20 13.21
C GLN A 34 -17.93 -5.20 12.20
N GLN A 35 -19.25 -5.29 12.06
CA GLN A 35 -19.90 -6.21 11.12
C GLN A 35 -19.49 -5.89 9.67
N ARG A 36 -19.58 -4.63 9.25
CA ARG A 36 -19.19 -4.20 7.91
C ARG A 36 -17.72 -4.44 7.61
N SER A 37 -16.84 -4.30 8.61
CA SER A 37 -15.40 -4.53 8.42
C SER A 37 -15.11 -5.97 7.99
N VAL A 38 -15.89 -6.93 8.49
CA VAL A 38 -15.76 -8.36 8.14
C VAL A 38 -16.40 -8.63 6.79
N ASP A 39 -17.61 -8.12 6.56
CA ASP A 39 -18.34 -8.28 5.30
C ASP A 39 -17.53 -7.75 4.10
N TRP A 40 -16.81 -6.65 4.31
CA TRP A 40 -15.96 -6.03 3.31
C TRP A 40 -14.53 -6.56 3.30
N ARG A 41 -14.19 -7.52 4.17
CA ARG A 41 -12.82 -8.10 4.28
C ARG A 41 -11.77 -7.02 4.55
N ALA A 42 -12.12 -6.05 5.38
CA ALA A 42 -11.31 -4.89 5.73
C ALA A 42 -11.03 -4.80 7.24
N ARG A 43 -11.34 -5.85 8.01
CA ARG A 43 -11.14 -5.93 9.46
C ARG A 43 -9.68 -5.71 9.86
N LEU A 44 -8.72 -6.34 9.17
CA LEU A 44 -7.28 -6.14 9.41
C LEU A 44 -6.81 -4.72 9.09
N ALA A 45 -7.30 -4.16 7.98
CA ALA A 45 -6.99 -2.78 7.60
C ALA A 45 -7.56 -1.78 8.61
N LEU A 46 -8.79 -2.02 9.06
CA LEU A 46 -9.45 -1.20 10.07
C LEU A 46 -8.72 -1.28 11.41
N GLU A 47 -8.39 -2.47 11.90
CA GLU A 47 -7.59 -2.69 13.12
C GLU A 47 -6.27 -1.92 13.06
N HIS A 48 -5.55 -2.01 11.94
CA HIS A 48 -4.31 -1.28 11.74
C HIS A 48 -4.52 0.24 11.78
N SER A 49 -5.54 0.74 11.08
CA SER A 49 -5.85 2.18 11.04
C SER A 49 -6.27 2.74 12.39
N LEU A 50 -7.09 2.02 13.16
CA LEU A 50 -7.51 2.40 14.50
C LEU A 50 -6.34 2.35 15.48
N THR A 51 -5.45 1.35 15.36
CA THR A 51 -4.23 1.28 16.18
C THR A 51 -3.34 2.50 15.94
N LEU A 52 -3.12 2.88 14.68
CA LEU A 52 -2.37 4.10 14.36
C LEU A 52 -3.07 5.36 14.87
N ALA A 53 -4.40 5.45 14.73
CA ALA A 53 -5.19 6.56 15.26
C ALA A 53 -5.11 6.67 16.79
N ARG A 54 -5.02 5.55 17.52
CA ARG A 54 -4.79 5.54 18.97
C ARG A 54 -3.40 6.07 19.31
N ILE A 55 -2.37 5.52 18.67
CA ILE A 55 -0.95 5.85 18.97
C ILE A 55 -0.63 7.30 18.60
N TRP A 56 -1.02 7.74 17.42
CA TRP A 56 -0.61 9.03 16.86
C TRP A 56 -1.65 10.13 17.03
N GLY A 57 -2.94 9.77 17.04
CA GLY A 57 -4.05 10.70 17.09
C GLY A 57 -4.73 10.81 18.46
N GLY A 58 -4.30 10.01 19.46
CA GLY A 58 -4.91 9.97 20.78
C GLY A 58 -6.38 9.56 20.74
N LEU A 59 -6.77 8.72 19.78
CA LEU A 59 -8.13 8.16 19.73
C LEU A 59 -8.33 7.24 20.94
N GLU A 60 -9.43 7.43 21.66
CA GLU A 60 -9.89 6.49 22.67
C GLU A 60 -11.03 5.65 22.08
N LEU A 61 -10.87 4.33 22.11
CA LEU A 61 -11.92 3.40 21.70
C LEU A 61 -12.79 3.08 22.92
N PRO A 62 -14.11 2.87 22.74
CA PRO A 62 -14.94 2.37 23.82
C PRO A 62 -14.39 1.01 24.32
N HIS A 63 -14.51 0.76 25.62
CA HIS A 63 -13.87 -0.38 26.29
C HIS A 63 -14.20 -1.72 25.62
N GLU A 64 -15.45 -1.90 25.21
CA GLU A 64 -15.98 -3.11 24.55
C GLU A 64 -15.33 -3.37 23.18
N TYR A 65 -14.85 -2.32 22.50
CA TYR A 65 -14.26 -2.41 21.16
C TYR A 65 -12.74 -2.22 21.15
N ALA A 66 -12.14 -1.92 22.31
CA ALA A 66 -10.71 -1.67 22.44
C ALA A 66 -9.84 -2.93 22.27
N ASP A 67 -10.42 -4.11 22.53
CA ASP A 67 -9.77 -5.40 22.33
C ASP A 67 -10.16 -6.03 20.98
N PHE A 68 -9.27 -5.93 20.01
CA PHE A 68 -9.48 -6.49 18.67
C PHE A 68 -9.52 -8.02 18.66
N SER A 69 -9.02 -8.71 19.70
CA SER A 69 -9.08 -10.17 19.79
C SER A 69 -10.51 -10.69 19.97
N MET A 70 -11.40 -9.86 20.52
CA MET A 70 -12.83 -10.15 20.67
C MET A 70 -13.62 -9.89 19.40
N TRP A 71 -13.04 -9.22 18.40
CA TRP A 71 -13.71 -8.96 17.13
C TRP A 71 -13.84 -10.25 16.31
N PRO A 72 -14.84 -10.33 15.40
CA PRO A 72 -14.96 -11.48 14.53
C PRO A 72 -13.66 -11.71 13.74
N ARG A 73 -13.33 -12.99 13.56
CA ARG A 73 -12.07 -13.39 12.93
C ARG A 73 -12.03 -12.96 11.46
N PRO A 74 -10.89 -12.45 10.97
CA PRO A 74 -10.72 -12.14 9.55
C PRO A 74 -10.81 -13.42 8.70
N THR A 75 -11.24 -13.25 7.45
CA THR A 75 -11.31 -14.37 6.51
C THR A 75 -9.91 -14.79 6.03
N LYS A 76 -9.72 -16.05 5.61
CA LYS A 76 -8.42 -16.49 5.06
C LYS A 76 -7.97 -15.64 3.87
N THR A 77 -8.90 -15.29 2.99
CA THR A 77 -8.65 -14.42 1.83
C THR A 77 -8.19 -13.02 2.22
N GLU A 78 -8.71 -12.50 3.33
CA GLU A 78 -8.29 -11.21 3.87
C GLU A 78 -6.89 -11.28 4.47
N ILE A 79 -6.57 -12.36 5.21
CA ILE A 79 -5.23 -12.58 5.77
C ILE A 79 -4.20 -12.63 4.64
N ASP A 80 -4.45 -13.40 3.59
CA ASP A 80 -3.56 -13.50 2.44
C ASP A 80 -3.43 -12.16 1.69
N GLY A 81 -4.56 -11.46 1.50
CA GLY A 81 -4.60 -10.15 0.86
C GLY A 81 -3.83 -9.09 1.66
N TRP A 82 -4.03 -9.06 2.97
CA TRP A 82 -3.34 -8.17 3.90
C TRP A 82 -1.84 -8.47 3.96
N TYR A 83 -1.46 -9.74 4.06
CA TYR A 83 -0.06 -10.18 4.05
C TYR A 83 0.65 -9.73 2.75
N ASN A 84 0.00 -9.87 1.61
CA ASN A 84 0.57 -9.40 0.34
C ASN A 84 0.61 -7.88 0.22
N ALA A 85 -0.42 -7.17 0.71
CA ALA A 85 -0.48 -5.71 0.67
C ALA A 85 0.51 -5.03 1.62
N THR A 86 0.77 -5.65 2.78
CA THR A 86 1.70 -5.11 3.80
C THR A 86 3.13 -5.62 3.62
N ARG A 87 3.34 -6.71 2.87
CA ARG A 87 4.69 -7.12 2.51
C ARG A 87 5.34 -6.05 1.66
N ARG A 88 6.46 -5.54 2.18
CA ARG A 88 7.43 -4.79 1.41
C ARG A 88 7.89 -5.68 0.25
N HIS A 89 7.47 -5.39 -0.98
CA HIS A 89 8.10 -5.96 -2.17
C HIS A 89 9.49 -5.35 -2.31
N GLU A 90 10.42 -5.77 -1.45
CA GLU A 90 11.81 -5.33 -1.50
C GLU A 90 12.48 -5.81 -2.80
N ARG A 91 11.98 -6.91 -3.37
CA ARG A 91 12.54 -7.55 -4.55
C ARG A 91 11.56 -7.45 -5.72
N LEU A 92 12.04 -6.87 -6.81
CA LEU A 92 11.33 -6.81 -8.10
C LEU A 92 10.86 -8.18 -8.58
N SER A 93 11.55 -9.26 -8.21
CA SER A 93 11.15 -10.63 -8.53
C SER A 93 9.80 -11.02 -7.93
N GLU A 94 9.46 -10.53 -6.73
CA GLU A 94 8.19 -10.82 -6.06
C GLU A 94 7.04 -10.01 -6.68
N TYR A 95 7.31 -8.74 -7.02
CA TYR A 95 6.38 -7.91 -7.78
C TYR A 95 6.09 -8.51 -9.18
N LEU A 96 7.15 -8.98 -9.86
CA LEU A 96 7.02 -9.68 -11.14
C LEU A 96 6.25 -11.00 -10.98
N SER A 97 6.51 -11.79 -9.94
CA SER A 97 5.83 -13.08 -9.76
C SER A 97 4.32 -12.91 -9.50
N LEU A 98 3.92 -11.90 -8.72
CA LEU A 98 2.51 -11.57 -8.46
C LEU A 98 1.78 -11.08 -9.72
N HIS A 99 2.41 -10.23 -10.53
CA HIS A 99 1.78 -9.78 -11.78
C HIS A 99 1.80 -10.86 -12.87
N MET A 100 2.79 -11.77 -12.86
CA MET A 100 2.86 -12.88 -13.81
C MET A 100 1.98 -14.07 -13.48
N SER A 101 1.62 -14.27 -12.21
CA SER A 101 0.71 -15.36 -11.80
C SER A 101 -0.73 -15.10 -12.25
N HIS A 102 -1.14 -13.83 -12.35
CA HIS A 102 -2.47 -13.43 -12.83
C HIS A 102 -2.56 -13.24 -14.35
N ALA A 103 -1.44 -13.00 -15.04
CA ALA A 103 -1.42 -12.80 -16.49
C ALA A 103 -1.53 -14.14 -17.23
N SER A 104 -2.69 -14.39 -17.84
CA SER A 104 -3.03 -15.67 -18.48
C SER A 104 -2.42 -15.79 -19.89
N GLY A 105 -2.12 -14.66 -20.55
CA GLY A 105 -1.61 -14.62 -21.93
C GLY A 105 -0.16 -14.16 -22.07
N ARG A 106 0.60 -14.74 -23.02
CA ARG A 106 1.96 -14.30 -23.38
C ARG A 106 2.00 -12.82 -23.83
N LEU A 107 0.93 -12.35 -24.49
CA LEU A 107 0.78 -10.95 -24.92
C LEU A 107 0.61 -9.99 -23.75
N GLU A 108 -0.16 -10.36 -22.74
CA GLU A 108 -0.34 -9.54 -21.53
C GLU A 108 0.96 -9.44 -20.74
N LYS A 109 1.72 -10.54 -20.67
CA LYS A 109 3.07 -10.54 -20.08
C LYS A 109 3.99 -9.59 -20.84
N LEU A 110 3.99 -9.62 -22.17
CA LEU A 110 4.82 -8.72 -22.98
C LEU A 110 4.41 -7.25 -22.80
N ARG A 111 3.11 -6.96 -22.80
CA ARG A 111 2.58 -5.60 -22.55
C ARG A 111 3.01 -5.09 -21.18
N PHE A 112 2.92 -5.93 -20.16
CA PHE A 112 3.38 -5.61 -18.81
C PHE A 112 4.90 -5.34 -18.79
N PHE A 113 5.71 -6.16 -19.44
CA PHE A 113 7.14 -5.93 -19.56
C PHE A 113 7.49 -4.61 -20.26
N ILE A 114 6.83 -4.30 -21.37
CA ILE A 114 7.03 -3.04 -22.10
C ILE A 114 6.66 -1.87 -21.20
N HIS A 115 5.53 -1.94 -20.50
CA HIS A 115 5.10 -0.90 -19.56
C HIS A 115 6.06 -0.75 -18.37
N LEU A 116 6.65 -1.85 -17.90
CA LEU A 116 7.63 -1.84 -16.82
C LEU A 116 8.94 -1.16 -17.25
N LEU A 117 9.45 -1.50 -18.44
CA LEU A 117 10.69 -0.93 -18.99
C LEU A 117 10.50 0.53 -19.40
N PHE A 118 9.36 0.85 -20.01
CA PHE A 118 9.00 2.16 -20.55
C PHE A 118 7.66 2.66 -19.97
N PRO A 119 7.63 3.11 -18.69
CA PRO A 119 6.48 3.77 -18.11
C PRO A 119 6.17 5.07 -18.84
N SER A 120 4.99 5.63 -18.62
CA SER A 120 4.55 6.84 -19.33
C SER A 120 5.55 8.00 -19.19
N PRO A 121 5.69 8.84 -20.23
CA PRO A 121 6.57 10.02 -20.20
C PRO A 121 6.25 10.96 -19.02
N ASP A 122 4.98 11.07 -18.65
CA ASP A 122 4.53 11.93 -17.55
C ASP A 122 5.01 11.42 -16.20
N TYR A 123 4.93 10.11 -15.95
CA TYR A 123 5.49 9.50 -14.74
C TYR A 123 7.01 9.73 -14.65
N MET A 124 7.71 9.64 -15.78
CA MET A 124 9.16 9.87 -15.82
C MET A 124 9.52 11.32 -15.52
N ARG A 125 8.76 12.29 -16.03
CA ARG A 125 8.98 13.72 -15.73
C ARG A 125 8.79 14.06 -14.26
N VAL A 126 7.83 13.42 -13.59
CA VAL A 126 7.55 13.64 -12.15
C VAL A 126 8.62 13.00 -11.26
N LYS A 127 9.00 11.75 -11.53
CA LYS A 127 9.90 10.98 -10.65
C LYS A 127 11.40 11.15 -10.97
N TYR A 128 11.71 11.45 -12.23
CA TYR A 128 13.06 11.68 -12.73
C TYR A 128 13.07 13.01 -13.47
N PRO A 129 12.98 14.15 -12.75
CA PRO A 129 12.91 15.46 -13.39
C PRO A 129 14.11 15.63 -14.33
N PRO A 130 13.87 16.01 -15.60
CA PRO A 130 14.93 16.17 -16.56
C PRO A 130 15.88 17.27 -16.07
N SER A 131 17.14 16.91 -15.83
CA SER A 131 18.19 17.88 -15.60
C SER A 131 18.50 18.52 -16.95
N LYS A 132 17.85 19.65 -17.24
CA LYS A 132 17.89 20.41 -18.51
C LYS A 132 17.01 19.82 -19.62
N ASP A 133 16.37 20.74 -20.35
CA ASP A 133 15.24 20.52 -21.24
C ASP A 133 15.44 19.39 -22.27
N GLY A 134 14.43 18.54 -22.41
CA GLY A 134 14.23 17.69 -23.60
C GLY A 134 14.74 16.25 -23.54
N LEU A 135 15.59 15.86 -22.60
CA LEU A 135 16.21 14.53 -22.64
C LEU A 135 15.46 13.47 -21.82
N LEU A 136 14.21 13.18 -22.21
CA LEU A 136 13.41 12.08 -21.68
C LEU A 136 14.17 10.74 -21.76
N PHE A 137 14.88 10.50 -22.86
CA PHE A 137 15.68 9.28 -23.03
C PHE A 137 16.72 9.10 -21.92
N LEU A 138 17.42 10.17 -21.52
CA LEU A 138 18.40 10.10 -20.42
C LEU A 138 17.73 9.78 -19.08
N SER A 139 16.47 10.16 -18.87
CA SER A 139 15.72 9.78 -17.67
C SER A 139 15.46 8.27 -17.61
N TYR A 140 15.13 7.64 -18.76
CA TYR A 140 14.99 6.18 -18.86
C TYR A 140 16.33 5.48 -18.66
N VAL A 141 17.42 5.97 -19.27
CA VAL A 141 18.76 5.38 -19.09
C VAL A 141 19.23 5.48 -17.64
N ARG A 142 19.01 6.62 -16.97
CA ARG A 142 19.31 6.77 -15.54
C ARG A 142 18.48 5.82 -14.68
N ARG A 143 17.21 5.62 -15.03
CA ARG A 143 16.33 4.63 -14.38
C ARG A 143 16.89 3.22 -14.53
N TRP A 144 17.21 2.79 -15.76
CA TRP A 144 17.79 1.46 -16.00
C TRP A 144 19.15 1.27 -15.33
N ARG A 145 20.03 2.28 -15.31
CA ARG A 145 21.31 2.20 -14.60
C ARG A 145 21.14 1.96 -13.11
N ARG A 146 20.20 2.68 -12.46
CA ARG A 146 19.85 2.43 -11.04
C ARG A 146 19.17 1.07 -10.84
N TRP A 147 18.44 0.59 -11.84
CA TRP A 147 17.78 -0.71 -11.81
C TRP A 147 18.81 -1.84 -11.90
N LEU A 148 19.73 -1.76 -12.84
CA LEU A 148 20.84 -2.69 -13.03
C LEU A 148 21.79 -2.72 -11.82
N SER A 149 22.12 -1.56 -11.24
CA SER A 149 22.95 -1.50 -10.04
C SER A 149 22.31 -2.09 -8.78
N ARG A 150 20.99 -2.32 -8.79
CA ARG A 150 20.27 -3.01 -7.71
C ARG A 150 20.10 -4.51 -7.98
N LEU A 151 20.28 -4.94 -9.23
CA LEU A 151 20.16 -6.34 -9.66
C LEU A 151 21.50 -7.07 -9.59
N LEU A 152 22.62 -6.36 -9.76
CA LEU A 152 23.96 -6.91 -9.58
C LEU A 152 24.39 -6.68 -8.12
N PRO A 153 24.63 -7.73 -7.31
CA PRO A 153 25.29 -7.54 -6.03
C PRO A 153 26.67 -6.94 -6.33
N ALA A 154 27.06 -5.91 -5.58
CA ALA A 154 28.42 -5.41 -5.64
C ALA A 154 29.36 -6.61 -5.39
N GLY A 155 30.16 -6.94 -6.39
CA GLY A 155 31.29 -7.86 -6.22
C GLY A 155 32.36 -7.25 -5.35
#